data_AF-A0A9W6GBK1-F1
#
_entry.id   AF-A0A9W6GBK1-F1
#
_cell.length_a   1.000
_cell.length_b   1.000
_cell.length_c   1.000
_cell.angle_alpha   90.00
_cell.angle_beta   90.00
_cell.angle_gamma   90.00
#
_symmetry.space_group_name_H-M   'P 1'
#
loop_
_entity.id
_entity.type
_entity.pdbx_description
1 polymer ?
#
loop_
_entity_poly.entity_id
_entity_poly.type
_entity_poly.pdbx_seq_one_letter_code
_entity_poly.pdbx_strand_id
1 'polypeptide(L)'
;MSTSDPQALYDKPHSVDLAQVMLVFQYFMVLSVSVGIGPRIFNWVKGETEGVPFLADVEAAIDIGASFPIAVVAPALVVYTVPYVMAVLALGLGRKWARVAAVVFVPLNTWIGITAVVRTYGEVWALIVSPLWIIVSLCVLGGLASHTARQWFRQGGWEPWYLRYEIDQIQRARGRVRPRPRRRRRYRTAHDPNQPDAD
;
A
#
# COMPACT_ATOMS: atom_id res chain seq x y z
N MET A 1 -37.18 -12.17 -6.90
CA MET A 1 -35.87 -12.45 -6.29
C MET A 1 -34.83 -11.58 -6.97
N SER A 2 -34.41 -10.46 -6.36
CA SER A 2 -33.32 -9.66 -6.94
C SER A 2 -32.01 -10.39 -6.70
N THR A 3 -31.31 -10.73 -7.78
CA THR A 3 -29.90 -11.09 -7.77
C THR A 3 -29.13 -9.90 -7.23
N SER A 4 -28.89 -9.90 -5.91
CA SER A 4 -28.09 -8.93 -5.19
C SER A 4 -26.65 -9.08 -5.67
N ASP A 5 -26.34 -8.39 -6.76
CA ASP A 5 -24.96 -8.13 -7.13
C ASP A 5 -24.34 -7.42 -5.91
N PRO A 6 -23.32 -8.00 -5.26
CA PRO A 6 -22.77 -7.41 -4.05
C PRO A 6 -22.32 -5.99 -4.39
N GLN A 7 -22.96 -5.00 -3.77
CA GLN A 7 -22.56 -3.61 -3.92
C GLN A 7 -21.07 -3.55 -3.62
N ALA A 8 -20.28 -3.25 -4.64
CA ALA A 8 -18.85 -3.08 -4.48
C ALA A 8 -18.65 -2.04 -3.39
N LEU A 9 -17.86 -2.35 -2.35
CA LEU A 9 -17.53 -1.34 -1.36
C LEU A 9 -16.85 -0.19 -2.09
N TYR A 10 -17.50 0.96 -2.10
CA TYR A 10 -16.97 2.19 -2.67
C TYR A 10 -15.86 2.78 -1.82
N ASP A 11 -15.81 2.43 -0.54
CA ASP A 11 -14.77 2.87 0.38
C ASP A 11 -14.00 1.68 0.91
N LYS A 12 -12.70 1.90 1.08
CA LYS A 12 -11.84 0.92 1.72
C LYS A 12 -12.29 0.72 3.17
N PRO A 13 -12.46 -0.53 3.65
CA PRO A 13 -12.91 -0.77 5.01
C PRO A 13 -11.84 -0.38 6.03
N HIS A 14 -12.27 0.20 7.17
CA HIS A 14 -11.38 0.60 8.26
C HIS A 14 -10.48 -0.50 8.80
N SER A 15 -10.88 -1.77 8.69
CA SER A 15 -10.03 -2.89 9.10
C SER A 15 -8.79 -3.07 8.22
N VAL A 16 -8.88 -2.72 6.93
CA VAL A 16 -7.73 -2.72 6.01
C VAL A 16 -6.94 -1.41 6.15
N ASP A 17 -7.56 -0.30 6.54
CA ASP A 17 -6.83 0.92 6.95
C ASP A 17 -5.98 0.65 8.19
N LEU A 18 -6.58 0.06 9.23
CA LEU A 18 -5.88 -0.34 10.44
C LEU A 18 -4.68 -1.24 10.11
N ALA A 19 -4.89 -2.26 9.26
CA ALA A 19 -3.81 -3.15 8.85
C ALA A 19 -2.67 -2.42 8.12
N GLN A 20 -2.97 -1.44 7.26
CA GLN A 20 -1.94 -0.62 6.61
C GLN A 20 -1.19 0.27 7.60
N VAL A 21 -1.92 0.98 8.46
CA VAL A 21 -1.30 1.86 9.47
C VAL A 21 -0.39 1.06 10.39
N MET A 22 -0.84 -0.11 10.83
CA MET A 22 -0.05 -0.98 11.70
C MET A 22 1.18 -1.57 10.99
N LEU A 23 1.09 -1.88 9.69
CA LEU A 23 2.27 -2.24 8.88
C LEU A 23 3.28 -1.09 8.79
N VAL A 24 2.82 0.15 8.66
CA VAL A 24 3.71 1.33 8.67
C VAL A 24 4.39 1.48 10.03
N PHE A 25 3.67 1.28 11.13
CA PHE A 25 4.28 1.23 12.47
C PHE A 25 5.33 0.11 12.57
N GLN A 26 5.03 -1.08 12.06
CA GLN A 26 5.97 -2.20 12.06
C GLN A 26 7.24 -1.88 11.27
N TYR A 27 7.13 -1.18 10.14
CA TYR A 27 8.26 -0.67 9.37
C TYR A 27 9.13 0.29 10.17
N PHE A 28 8.54 1.27 10.87
CA PHE A 28 9.31 2.21 11.70
C PHE A 28 10.03 1.50 12.85
N MET A 29 9.42 0.48 13.45
CA MET A 29 10.08 -0.33 14.46
C MET A 29 11.25 -1.15 13.90
N VAL A 30 11.13 -1.70 12.69
CA VAL A 30 12.24 -2.41 12.03
C VAL A 30 13.37 -1.43 11.70
N LEU A 31 13.04 -0.24 11.20
CA LEU A 31 14.04 0.79 10.92
C LEU A 31 14.78 1.24 12.18
N SER A 32 14.07 1.48 13.30
CA SER A 32 14.71 1.95 14.52
C SER A 32 15.73 0.94 15.06
N VAL A 33 15.38 -0.35 15.02
CA VAL A 33 16.29 -1.44 15.39
C VAL A 33 17.44 -1.55 14.39
N SER A 34 17.18 -1.42 13.08
CA SER A 34 18.20 -1.49 12.04
C SER A 34 19.25 -0.38 12.15
N VAL A 35 18.82 0.84 12.48
CA VAL A 35 19.74 1.97 12.70
C VAL A 35 20.67 1.70 13.89
N GLY A 36 20.17 1.10 14.97
CA GLY A 36 21.02 0.75 16.10
C GLY A 36 21.89 -0.49 15.88
N ILE A 37 21.52 -1.38 14.98
CA ILE A 37 22.32 -2.54 14.56
C ILE A 37 23.45 -2.15 13.61
N GLY A 38 23.21 -1.15 12.75
CA GLY A 38 24.12 -0.73 11.67
C GLY A 38 25.59 -0.63 12.10
N PRO A 39 25.93 0.13 13.16
CA PRO A 39 27.32 0.27 13.61
C PRO A 39 27.97 -1.06 14.03
N ARG A 40 27.22 -2.02 14.57
CA ARG A 40 27.75 -3.33 14.97
C ARG A 40 28.00 -4.26 13.78
N ILE A 41 27.10 -4.27 12.81
CA ILE A 41 27.32 -5.03 11.56
C ILE A 41 28.53 -4.47 10.83
N PHE A 42 28.68 -3.15 10.78
CA PHE A 42 29.85 -2.52 10.17
C PHE A 42 31.15 -2.93 10.85
N ASN A 43 31.21 -2.84 12.18
CA ASN A 43 32.40 -3.24 12.93
C ASN A 43 32.71 -4.74 12.79
N TRP A 44 31.69 -5.59 12.68
CA TRP A 44 31.87 -7.02 12.42
C TRP A 44 32.42 -7.29 11.01
N VAL A 45 31.83 -6.66 9.99
CA VAL A 45 32.32 -6.77 8.60
C VAL A 45 33.75 -6.25 8.49
N LYS A 46 34.07 -5.14 9.15
CA LYS A 46 35.41 -4.58 9.21
C LYS A 46 36.43 -5.54 9.81
N GLY A 47 36.08 -6.24 10.89
CA GLY A 47 36.94 -7.27 11.50
C GLY A 47 37.20 -8.45 10.56
N GLU A 48 36.28 -8.74 9.64
CA GLU A 48 36.42 -9.84 8.68
C GLU A 48 37.16 -9.43 7.40
N THR A 49 37.18 -8.13 7.06
CA THR A 49 37.90 -7.59 5.88
C THR A 49 39.37 -7.26 6.15
N GLU A 50 39.81 -7.17 7.41
CA GLU A 50 41.22 -6.94 7.80
C GLU A 50 42.20 -8.01 7.25
N GLY A 51 41.70 -9.18 6.83
CA GLY A 51 42.50 -10.27 6.24
C GLY A 51 42.64 -10.25 4.71
N VAL A 52 41.98 -9.33 3.99
CA VAL A 52 41.95 -9.34 2.51
C VAL A 52 42.63 -8.07 1.96
N PRO A 53 43.84 -8.17 1.40
CA PRO A 53 44.68 -7.01 1.07
C PRO A 53 44.06 -6.03 0.07
N PHE A 54 43.19 -6.49 -0.84
CA PHE A 54 42.50 -5.62 -1.80
C PHE A 54 41.37 -4.78 -1.18
N LEU A 55 40.74 -5.26 -0.10
CA LEU A 55 39.66 -4.53 0.58
C LEU A 55 40.22 -3.49 1.55
N ALA A 56 41.37 -3.77 2.17
CA ALA A 56 42.04 -2.85 3.09
C ALA A 56 42.47 -1.52 2.41
N ASP A 57 42.95 -1.59 1.16
CA ASP A 57 43.36 -0.39 0.40
C ASP A 57 42.16 0.46 -0.06
N VAL A 58 41.03 -0.18 -0.39
CA VAL A 58 39.77 0.51 -0.71
C VAL A 58 39.19 1.15 0.55
N GLU A 59 39.31 0.48 1.69
CA GLU A 59 38.80 0.96 2.98
C GLU A 59 39.65 2.12 3.55
N ALA A 60 40.96 2.15 3.31
CA ALA A 60 41.84 3.28 3.66
C ALA A 60 41.59 4.54 2.81
N ALA A 61 41.03 4.39 1.60
CA ALA A 61 40.70 5.50 0.72
C ALA A 61 39.32 6.12 1.01
N ILE A 62 38.48 5.45 1.81
CA ILE A 62 37.09 5.84 2.04
C ILE A 62 36.95 6.40 3.47
N ASP A 63 36.58 7.68 3.57
CA ASP A 63 36.32 8.34 4.85
C ASP A 63 35.10 7.68 5.54
N ILE A 64 35.38 6.93 6.61
CA ILE A 64 34.45 5.99 7.26
C ILE A 64 33.23 6.70 7.85
N GLY A 65 33.38 7.98 8.23
CA GLY A 65 32.32 8.79 8.81
C GLY A 65 31.17 9.14 7.84
N ALA A 66 31.47 9.29 6.54
CA ALA A 66 30.49 9.72 5.53
C ALA A 66 29.98 8.58 4.64
N SER A 67 30.77 7.52 4.50
CA SER A 67 30.52 6.40 3.56
C SER A 67 29.65 5.29 4.13
N PHE A 68 29.73 5.01 5.43
CA PHE A 68 28.93 3.97 6.08
C PHE A 68 27.40 4.16 5.90
N PRO A 69 26.83 5.38 6.09
CA PRO A 69 25.42 5.63 5.83
C PRO A 69 25.03 5.40 4.37
N ILE A 70 25.92 5.70 3.43
CA ILE A 70 25.64 5.67 1.99
C ILE A 70 25.77 4.25 1.43
N ALA A 71 26.79 3.50 1.86
CA ALA A 71 27.11 2.18 1.32
C ALA A 71 26.30 1.05 1.97
N VAL A 72 25.94 1.19 3.25
CA VAL A 72 25.27 0.11 4.01
C VAL A 72 23.86 0.51 4.40
N VAL A 73 23.68 1.69 4.99
CA VAL A 73 22.36 2.09 5.50
C VAL A 73 21.39 2.39 4.36
N ALA A 74 21.79 3.13 3.31
CA ALA A 74 20.90 3.47 2.21
C ALA A 74 20.39 2.25 1.42
N PRO A 75 21.24 1.27 1.00
CA PRO A 75 20.75 0.07 0.34
C PRO A 75 19.88 -0.79 1.26
N ALA A 76 20.27 -0.95 2.53
CA ALA A 76 19.44 -1.67 3.50
C ALA A 76 18.08 -1.01 3.66
N LEU A 77 18.04 0.32 3.75
CA LEU A 77 16.80 1.08 3.86
C LEU A 77 15.93 0.87 2.61
N VAL A 78 16.48 0.96 1.39
CA VAL A 78 15.74 0.63 0.16
C VAL A 78 15.19 -0.80 0.17
N VAL A 79 16.02 -1.78 0.55
CA VAL A 79 15.63 -3.20 0.64
C VAL A 79 14.50 -3.42 1.64
N TYR A 80 14.42 -2.65 2.71
CA TYR A 80 13.31 -2.72 3.67
C TYR A 80 12.10 -1.89 3.24
N THR A 81 12.30 -0.67 2.75
CA THR A 81 11.24 0.28 2.41
C THR A 81 10.42 -0.21 1.23
N VAL A 82 11.06 -0.68 0.15
CA VAL A 82 10.36 -1.07 -1.08
C VAL A 82 9.34 -2.18 -0.83
N PRO A 83 9.68 -3.30 -0.17
CA PRO A 83 8.70 -4.34 0.17
C PRO A 83 7.55 -3.83 1.04
N TYR A 84 7.84 -2.97 2.02
CA TYR A 84 6.81 -2.42 2.90
C TYR A 84 5.84 -1.50 2.16
N VAL A 85 6.35 -0.58 1.34
CA VAL A 85 5.52 0.29 0.49
C VAL A 85 4.68 -0.54 -0.46
N MET A 86 5.29 -1.53 -1.13
CA MET A 86 4.58 -2.43 -2.04
C MET A 86 3.49 -3.22 -1.33
N ALA A 87 3.75 -3.73 -0.12
CA ALA A 87 2.77 -4.46 0.68
C ALA A 87 1.60 -3.55 1.09
N VAL A 88 1.88 -2.35 1.60
CA VAL A 88 0.86 -1.37 2.00
C VAL A 88 -0.01 -1.01 0.79
N LEU A 89 0.59 -0.63 -0.34
CA LEU A 89 -0.15 -0.29 -1.56
C LEU A 89 -0.98 -1.47 -2.07
N ALA A 90 -0.39 -2.67 -2.14
CA ALA A 90 -1.10 -3.84 -2.65
C ALA A 90 -2.27 -4.28 -1.74
N LEU A 91 -2.15 -4.11 -0.42
CA LEU A 91 -3.27 -4.28 0.52
C LEU A 91 -4.36 -3.24 0.30
N GLY A 92 -3.96 -1.98 0.05
CA GLY A 92 -4.86 -0.87 -0.26
C GLY A 92 -5.70 -1.12 -1.51
N LEU A 93 -5.06 -1.66 -2.53
CA LEU A 93 -5.72 -2.05 -3.78
C LEU A 93 -6.59 -3.30 -3.65
N GLY A 94 -6.51 -4.04 -2.54
CA GLY A 94 -7.27 -5.27 -2.32
C GLY A 94 -6.77 -6.48 -3.10
N ARG A 95 -5.47 -6.53 -3.44
CA ARG A 95 -4.86 -7.67 -4.13
C ARG A 95 -4.87 -8.91 -3.23
N LYS A 96 -5.41 -10.03 -3.75
CA LYS A 96 -5.54 -11.29 -2.98
C LYS A 96 -4.19 -11.84 -2.48
N TRP A 97 -3.15 -11.77 -3.32
CA TRP A 97 -1.80 -12.20 -2.94
C TRP A 97 -1.20 -11.34 -1.84
N ALA A 98 -1.56 -10.04 -1.75
CA ALA A 98 -1.04 -9.13 -0.73
C ALA A 98 -1.52 -9.53 0.67
N ARG A 99 -2.74 -10.03 0.79
CA ARG A 99 -3.26 -10.57 2.05
C ARG A 99 -2.47 -11.79 2.50
N VAL A 100 -2.22 -12.74 1.60
CA VAL A 100 -1.45 -13.95 1.91
C VAL A 100 -0.01 -13.59 2.27
N ALA A 101 0.62 -12.71 1.48
CA ALA A 101 1.95 -12.22 1.75
C ALA A 101 2.04 -11.54 3.12
N ALA A 102 1.08 -10.67 3.46
CA ALA A 102 1.05 -10.00 4.77
C ALA A 102 0.87 -10.98 5.94
N VAL A 103 0.02 -12.01 5.79
CA VAL A 103 -0.19 -13.03 6.83
C VAL A 103 1.09 -13.82 7.13
N VAL A 104 1.97 -14.02 6.15
CA VAL A 104 3.27 -14.68 6.35
C VAL A 104 4.33 -13.69 6.80
N PHE A 105 4.39 -12.53 6.16
CA PHE A 105 5.43 -11.53 6.37
C PHE A 105 5.37 -10.91 7.77
N VAL A 106 4.19 -10.55 8.26
CA VAL A 106 4.01 -9.91 9.57
C VAL A 106 4.59 -10.73 10.73
N PRO A 107 4.23 -12.02 10.92
CA PRO A 107 4.78 -12.81 12.01
C PRO A 107 6.27 -13.10 11.82
N LEU A 108 6.72 -13.34 10.58
CA LEU A 108 8.14 -13.54 10.29
C LEU A 108 8.96 -12.30 10.67
N ASN A 109 8.47 -11.12 10.31
CA ASN A 109 9.16 -9.86 10.61
C ASN A 109 9.20 -9.59 12.12
N THR A 110 8.12 -9.91 12.83
CA THR A 110 8.10 -9.80 14.29
C THR A 110 9.07 -10.74 14.96
N TRP A 111 9.16 -11.98 14.49
CA TRP A 111 10.16 -12.93 14.99
C TRP A 111 11.58 -12.42 14.76
N ILE A 112 11.92 -12.07 13.51
CA ILE A 112 13.24 -11.55 13.13
C ILE A 112 13.57 -10.32 13.97
N GLY A 113 12.62 -9.39 14.05
CA GLY A 113 12.74 -8.21 14.86
C GLY A 113 13.10 -8.53 16.31
N ILE A 114 12.30 -9.35 17.00
CA ILE A 114 12.52 -9.68 18.42
C ILE A 114 13.91 -10.29 18.59
N THR A 115 14.29 -11.23 17.72
CA THR A 115 15.63 -11.84 17.77
C THR A 115 16.75 -10.82 17.56
N ALA A 116 16.54 -9.84 16.68
CA ALA A 116 17.48 -8.76 16.44
C ALA A 116 17.61 -7.85 17.66
N VAL A 117 16.51 -7.51 18.34
CA VAL A 117 16.52 -6.74 19.59
C VAL A 117 17.27 -7.50 20.70
N VAL A 118 16.99 -8.79 20.88
CA VAL A 118 17.69 -9.64 21.86
C VAL A 118 19.20 -9.60 21.62
N ARG A 119 19.64 -9.80 20.37
CA ARG A 119 21.07 -9.80 20.03
C ARG A 119 21.74 -8.43 20.17
N THR A 120 20.98 -7.35 20.03
CA THR A 120 21.54 -5.99 19.95
C THR A 120 21.50 -5.28 21.30
N TYR A 121 20.40 -5.39 22.02
CA TYR A 121 20.14 -4.65 23.25
C TYR A 121 20.05 -5.56 24.48
N GLY A 122 20.00 -6.88 24.29
CA GLY A 122 19.88 -7.85 25.36
C GLY A 122 18.42 -8.21 25.70
N GLU A 123 18.27 -9.23 26.55
CA GLU A 123 16.96 -9.84 26.85
C GLU A 123 15.99 -8.88 27.56
N VAL A 124 16.50 -8.01 28.44
CA VAL A 124 15.65 -7.05 29.19
C VAL A 124 14.96 -6.08 28.25
N TRP A 125 15.68 -5.52 27.28
CA TRP A 125 15.09 -4.64 26.27
C TRP A 125 14.12 -5.38 25.35
N ALA A 126 14.43 -6.64 25.01
CA ALA A 126 13.53 -7.47 24.24
C ALA A 126 12.21 -7.72 24.98
N LEU A 127 12.22 -7.96 26.30
CA LEU A 127 11.00 -8.12 27.09
C LEU A 127 10.10 -6.88 27.07
N ILE A 128 10.67 -5.68 26.94
CA ILE A 128 9.93 -4.42 26.87
C ILE A 128 9.38 -4.17 25.46
N VAL A 129 10.19 -4.41 24.41
CA VAL A 129 9.85 -4.06 23.02
C VAL A 129 9.01 -5.14 22.33
N SER A 130 9.21 -6.42 22.68
CA SER A 130 8.51 -7.54 22.03
C SER A 130 6.98 -7.47 22.16
N PRO A 131 6.40 -7.13 23.34
CA PRO A 131 4.95 -6.99 23.47
C PRO A 131 4.37 -5.95 22.50
N LEU A 132 5.05 -4.81 22.32
CA LEU A 132 4.62 -3.78 21.39
C LEU A 132 4.58 -4.33 19.95
N TRP A 133 5.60 -5.06 19.54
CA TRP A 133 5.68 -5.64 18.20
C TRP A 133 4.63 -6.73 17.97
N ILE A 134 4.40 -7.57 18.97
CA ILE A 134 3.35 -8.60 18.95
C ILE A 134 1.98 -7.93 18.83
N ILE A 135 1.69 -6.89 19.60
CA ILE A 135 0.42 -6.15 19.53
C ILE A 135 0.21 -5.57 18.13
N VAL A 136 1.20 -4.87 17.58
CA VAL A 136 1.13 -4.32 16.20
C VAL A 136 0.84 -5.42 15.19
N SER A 137 1.51 -6.57 15.32
CA SER A 137 1.31 -7.73 14.44
C SER A 137 -0.11 -8.28 14.53
N LEU A 138 -0.63 -8.43 15.74
CA LEU A 138 -1.98 -8.91 15.99
C LEU A 138 -3.01 -7.92 15.43
N CYS A 139 -2.76 -6.61 15.50
CA CYS A 139 -3.63 -5.61 14.88
C CYS A 139 -3.67 -5.75 13.35
N VAL A 140 -2.53 -5.98 12.69
CA VAL A 140 -2.50 -6.25 11.24
C VAL A 140 -3.27 -7.52 10.91
N LEU A 141 -2.96 -8.63 11.59
CA LEU A 141 -3.58 -9.92 11.34
C LEU A 141 -5.09 -9.90 11.63
N GLY A 142 -5.51 -9.28 12.73
CA GLY A 142 -6.90 -9.08 13.11
C GLY A 142 -7.65 -8.22 12.10
N GLY A 143 -7.05 -7.11 11.66
CA GLY A 143 -7.59 -6.28 10.58
C GLY A 143 -7.84 -7.08 9.29
N LEU A 144 -6.87 -7.89 8.88
CA LEU A 144 -6.96 -8.73 7.68
C LEU A 144 -7.85 -9.98 7.85
N ALA A 145 -8.11 -10.43 9.08
CA ALA A 145 -8.99 -11.56 9.40
C ALA A 145 -10.47 -11.12 9.50
N SER A 146 -10.73 -9.83 9.67
CA SER A 146 -12.09 -9.28 9.75
C SER A 146 -12.96 -9.68 8.54
N HIS A 147 -14.27 -9.79 8.76
CA HIS A 147 -15.22 -10.15 7.71
C HIS A 147 -15.22 -9.11 6.56
N THR A 148 -15.16 -7.82 6.92
CA THR A 148 -15.12 -6.70 5.96
C THR A 148 -13.87 -6.72 5.09
N ALA A 149 -12.70 -7.01 5.68
CA ALA A 149 -11.47 -7.18 4.90
C ALA A 149 -11.57 -8.39 3.97
N ARG A 150 -12.10 -9.53 4.45
CA ARG A 150 -12.31 -10.72 3.61
C ARG A 150 -13.19 -10.42 2.41
N GLN A 151 -14.27 -9.68 2.59
CA GLN A 151 -15.15 -9.25 1.51
C GLN A 151 -14.42 -8.33 0.53
N TRP A 152 -13.66 -7.35 1.03
CA TRP A 152 -12.82 -6.44 0.24
C TRP A 152 -11.83 -7.18 -0.68
N PHE A 153 -11.09 -8.16 -0.16
CA PHE A 153 -10.16 -8.95 -0.97
C PHE A 153 -10.87 -9.92 -1.92
N ARG A 154 -12.05 -10.43 -1.54
CA ARG A 154 -12.84 -11.33 -2.41
C ARG A 154 -13.36 -10.61 -3.66
N GLN A 155 -13.81 -9.36 -3.51
CA GLN A 155 -14.28 -8.54 -4.63
C GLN A 155 -13.14 -7.97 -5.49
N GLY A 156 -11.86 -8.16 -5.13
CA GLY A 156 -10.73 -7.59 -5.88
C GLY A 156 -10.44 -6.13 -5.55
N GLY A 157 -10.87 -5.66 -4.37
CA GLY A 157 -10.68 -4.28 -3.91
C GLY A 157 -11.27 -3.26 -4.86
N TRP A 158 -10.44 -2.31 -5.29
CA TRP A 158 -10.84 -1.21 -6.17
C TRP A 158 -10.93 -1.58 -7.66
N GLU A 159 -10.40 -2.73 -8.07
CA GLU A 159 -10.31 -3.13 -9.47
C GLU A 159 -11.67 -3.13 -10.21
N PRO A 160 -12.76 -3.67 -9.64
CA PRO A 160 -14.08 -3.62 -10.30
C PRO A 160 -14.69 -2.22 -10.37
N TRP A 161 -14.24 -1.29 -9.53
CA TRP A 161 -14.69 0.10 -9.56
C TRP A 161 -14.00 0.88 -10.67
N TYR A 162 -12.68 0.74 -10.81
CA TYR A 162 -11.93 1.38 -11.91
C TYR A 162 -12.43 0.95 -13.28
N LEU A 163 -12.69 -0.36 -13.47
CA LEU A 163 -13.28 -0.89 -14.69
C LEU A 163 -14.64 -0.24 -15.02
N ARG A 164 -15.52 -0.09 -14.04
CA ARG A 164 -16.82 0.56 -14.23
C ARG A 164 -16.68 2.05 -14.53
N TYR A 165 -15.79 2.74 -13.82
CA TYR A 165 -15.50 4.15 -14.06
C TYR A 165 -14.97 4.40 -15.48
N GLU A 166 -14.04 3.59 -15.97
CA GLU A 166 -13.51 3.69 -17.33
C GLU A 166 -14.60 3.45 -18.38
N ILE A 167 -15.44 2.43 -18.20
CA ILE A 167 -16.59 2.16 -19.08
C ILE A 167 -17.54 3.37 -19.11
N ASP A 168 -17.87 3.94 -17.95
CA ASP A 168 -18.73 5.13 -17.85
C ASP A 168 -18.13 6.35 -18.55
N GLN A 169 -16.82 6.57 -18.40
CA GLN A 169 -16.12 7.67 -19.07
C GLN A 169 -16.12 7.49 -20.59
N ILE A 170 -15.86 6.26 -21.09
CA ILE A 170 -15.91 5.94 -22.52
C ILE A 170 -17.34 6.12 -23.07
N GLN A 171 -18.36 5.69 -22.32
CA GLN A 171 -19.75 5.88 -22.72
C GLN A 171 -20.16 7.35 -22.74
N ARG A 172 -19.73 8.17 -21.76
CA ARG A 172 -19.94 9.63 -21.76
C ARG A 172 -19.24 10.31 -22.92
N ALA A 173 -18.00 9.90 -23.23
CA ALA A 173 -17.27 10.41 -24.38
C ALA A 173 -17.99 10.08 -25.70
N ARG A 174 -18.48 8.84 -25.86
CA ARG A 174 -19.28 8.43 -27.03
C ARG A 174 -20.64 9.10 -27.11
N GLY A 175 -21.29 9.34 -25.96
CA GLY A 175 -22.60 10.00 -25.87
C GLY A 175 -22.59 11.49 -26.22
N ARG A 176 -21.44 12.17 -26.12
CA ARG A 176 -21.27 13.59 -26.50
C ARG A 176 -21.13 13.82 -28.01
N VAL A 177 -20.99 12.78 -28.83
CA VAL A 177 -20.70 12.91 -30.28
C VAL A 177 -21.96 13.09 -31.15
N ARG A 178 -23.18 13.06 -30.60
CA ARG A 178 -24.38 13.43 -31.37
C ARG A 178 -24.81 14.86 -31.05
N PRO A 179 -24.47 15.87 -31.87
CA PRO A 179 -25.28 17.07 -31.92
C PRO A 179 -26.67 16.61 -32.35
N ARG A 180 -27.60 16.60 -31.39
CA ARG A 180 -29.01 16.32 -31.63
C ARG A 180 -29.42 17.23 -32.80
N PRO A 181 -29.84 16.70 -33.97
CA PRO A 181 -30.31 17.56 -35.04
C PRO A 181 -31.45 18.37 -34.45
N ARG A 182 -31.24 19.69 -34.38
CA ARG A 182 -32.19 20.66 -33.86
C ARG A 182 -33.44 20.44 -34.71
N ARG A 183 -34.41 19.68 -34.20
CA ARG A 183 -35.70 19.44 -34.85
C ARG A 183 -36.26 20.84 -35.03
N ARG A 184 -36.15 21.41 -36.24
CA ARG A 184 -36.88 22.61 -36.65
C ARG A 184 -38.34 22.26 -36.39
N ARG A 185 -38.88 22.76 -35.28
CA ARG A 185 -40.34 22.87 -35.10
C ARG A 185 -40.81 23.66 -36.31
N ARG A 186 -41.36 22.99 -37.31
CA ARG A 186 -42.25 23.65 -38.26
C ARG A 186 -43.40 24.17 -37.41
N TYR A 187 -43.45 25.48 -37.22
CA TYR A 187 -44.67 26.15 -36.80
C TYR A 187 -45.71 25.79 -37.85
N ARG A 188 -46.63 24.89 -37.50
CA ARG A 188 -47.86 24.70 -38.25
C ARG A 188 -48.73 25.87 -37.81
N THR A 189 -48.84 26.88 -38.66
CA THR A 189 -49.80 27.97 -38.52
C THR A 189 -51.17 27.32 -38.33
N ALA A 190 -51.74 27.46 -37.14
CA ALA A 190 -53.13 27.11 -36.91
C ALA A 190 -53.97 28.07 -37.75
N HIS A 191 -54.76 27.51 -38.65
CA HIS A 191 -55.80 28.25 -39.36
C HIS A 191 -56.83 28.67 -38.30
N ASP A 192 -56.98 29.97 -38.08
CA ASP A 192 -57.98 30.54 -37.19
C ASP A 192 -59.34 30.46 -37.90
N PRO A 193 -60.33 29.71 -37.38
CA PRO A 193 -61.65 29.57 -38.00
C PRO A 193 -62.55 30.80 -37.82
N ASN A 194 -62.08 31.88 -37.18
CA ASN A 194 -62.89 33.08 -36.90
C ASN A 194 -62.49 34.30 -37.73
N GLN A 195 -61.82 34.14 -38.87
CA GLN A 195 -61.52 35.27 -39.75
C GLN A 195 -62.79 35.65 -40.55
N PRO A 196 -63.41 36.81 -40.29
CA PRO A 196 -64.65 37.21 -40.96
C PRO A 196 -64.33 37.65 -42.39
N ASP A 197 -65.12 37.15 -43.34
CA ASP A 197 -65.11 37.62 -44.71
C ASP A 197 -65.46 39.11 -44.72
N ALA A 198 -64.52 39.93 -45.22
CA ALA A 198 -64.73 41.34 -45.42
C ALA A 198 -65.18 41.56 -46.88
N ASP A 199 -66.37 42.14 -47.04
CA ASP A 199 -66.86 42.75 -48.27
C ASP A 199 -66.04 44.00 -48.67
#